data_AF-A0A2E7CJL0-F1
#
_entry.id   AF-A0A2E7CJL0-F1
#
_cell.length_a   1.000
_cell.length_b   1.000
_cell.length_c   1.000
_cell.angle_alpha   90.00
_cell.angle_beta   90.00
_cell.angle_gamma   90.00
#
_symmetry.space_group_name_H-M   'P 1'
#
loop_
_entity.id
_entity.type
_entity.pdbx_description
1 polymer ?
#
loop_
_entity_poly.entity_id
_entity_poly.type
_entity_poly.pdbx_seq_one_letter_code
_entity_poly.pdbx_strand_id
1 'polypeptide(L)'
;MKNIGFALFSVGIAISVIGGAKVPEPLETATASIQSASTWSNATPVFATGFVMALIGVILWRMGEAAHTKVTPNSNSSDVGLSPLEHLYSLAVPFSQLVKNAHELSLNELQAEVQRLLEQHLLPFVEQRREVMNQIGMERGANLLIATAYCERMLNRVCSACADGHKQEAHASLLDAKESFNELMNLI
;
A
#
# COMPACT_ATOMS: atom_id res chain seq x y z
N MET A 1 -11.43 13.33 -15.10
CA MET A 1 -10.96 12.30 -16.07
C MET A 1 -11.06 10.86 -15.56
N LYS A 2 -10.98 10.60 -14.24
CA LYS A 2 -11.09 9.25 -13.65
C LYS A 2 -12.35 8.48 -14.06
N ASN A 3 -13.53 9.10 -13.97
CA ASN A 3 -14.80 8.44 -14.31
C ASN A 3 -14.90 8.07 -15.80
N ILE A 4 -14.30 8.87 -16.68
CA ILE A 4 -14.25 8.62 -18.13
C ILE A 4 -13.30 7.45 -18.44
N GLY A 5 -12.11 7.43 -17.82
CA GLY A 5 -11.16 6.32 -17.99
C GLY A 5 -11.71 4.98 -17.48
N PHE A 6 -12.38 4.99 -16.33
CA PHE A 6 -13.04 3.81 -15.78
C PHE A 6 -14.17 3.30 -16.70
N ALA A 7 -15.03 4.20 -17.20
CA ALA A 7 -16.10 3.83 -18.13
C ALA A 7 -15.55 3.23 -19.44
N LEU A 8 -14.53 3.84 -20.03
CA LEU A 8 -13.86 3.33 -21.25
C LEU A 8 -13.26 1.94 -21.03
N PHE A 9 -12.63 1.71 -19.88
CA PHE A 9 -12.07 0.41 -19.51
C PHE A 9 -13.16 -0.67 -19.39
N SER A 10 -14.24 -0.38 -18.66
CA SER A 10 -15.35 -1.32 -18.47
C SER A 10 -16.04 -1.67 -19.80
N VAL A 11 -16.29 -0.68 -20.66
CA VAL A 11 -16.91 -0.92 -21.98
C VAL A 11 -15.94 -1.68 -22.90
N GLY A 12 -14.63 -1.38 -22.85
CA GLY A 12 -13.62 -2.10 -23.62
C GLY A 12 -13.57 -3.59 -23.29
N ILE A 13 -13.57 -3.93 -21.99
CA ILE A 13 -13.65 -5.32 -21.53
C ILE A 13 -14.91 -6.00 -22.04
N ALA A 14 -16.08 -5.35 -21.93
CA ALA A 14 -17.34 -5.94 -22.37
C ALA A 14 -17.32 -6.27 -23.88
N ILE A 15 -16.81 -5.36 -24.71
CA ILE A 15 -16.68 -5.57 -26.16
C ILE A 15 -15.67 -6.68 -26.47
N SER A 16 -14.52 -6.72 -25.78
CA SER A 16 -13.54 -7.78 -25.95
C SER A 16 -14.09 -9.16 -25.58
N VAL A 17 -14.83 -9.28 -24.48
CA VAL A 17 -15.43 -10.57 -24.08
C VAL A 17 -16.45 -11.05 -25.11
N ILE A 18 -17.30 -10.15 -25.64
CA ILE A 18 -18.28 -10.49 -26.68
C ILE A 18 -17.57 -10.92 -27.98
N GLY A 19 -16.52 -10.21 -28.38
CA GLY A 19 -15.72 -10.55 -29.56
C GLY A 19 -14.93 -11.85 -29.41
N GLY A 20 -14.41 -12.13 -28.21
CA GLY A 20 -13.61 -13.32 -27.90
C GLY A 20 -14.43 -14.59 -27.71
N ALA A 21 -15.70 -14.48 -27.32
CA ALA A 21 -16.59 -15.62 -27.14
C ALA A 21 -17.05 -16.26 -28.47
N LYS A 22 -16.82 -15.61 -29.61
CA LYS A 22 -17.26 -16.11 -30.92
C LYS A 22 -16.27 -17.14 -31.48
N VAL A 23 -16.56 -18.41 -31.21
CA VAL A 23 -15.86 -19.58 -31.76
C VAL A 23 -15.90 -19.55 -33.30
N PRO A 24 -14.81 -19.90 -34.01
CA PRO A 24 -14.83 -20.00 -35.47
C PRO A 24 -15.92 -20.96 -35.95
N GLU A 25 -16.67 -20.56 -36.98
CA GLU A 25 -17.73 -21.38 -37.57
C GLU A 25 -17.15 -22.69 -38.13
N PRO A 26 -17.74 -23.85 -37.84
CA PRO A 26 -17.27 -25.13 -38.38
C PRO A 26 -17.45 -25.18 -39.90
N LEU A 27 -16.38 -25.60 -40.58
CA LEU A 27 -16.19 -25.56 -42.03
C LEU A 27 -16.99 -26.63 -42.79
N GLU A 28 -18.29 -26.82 -42.51
CA GLU A 28 -19.09 -27.90 -43.13
C GLU A 28 -19.84 -27.50 -44.42
N THR A 29 -19.82 -26.24 -44.85
CA THR A 29 -20.55 -25.78 -46.06
C THR A 29 -19.71 -24.98 -47.06
N ALA A 30 -18.43 -25.32 -47.24
CA ALA A 30 -17.58 -24.72 -48.28
C ALA A 30 -17.26 -25.71 -49.41
N THR A 31 -18.28 -26.08 -50.21
CA THR A 31 -18.02 -26.56 -51.57
C THR A 31 -17.62 -25.37 -52.45
N ALA A 32 -16.39 -25.43 -52.96
CA ALA A 32 -15.86 -24.71 -54.11
C ALA A 32 -15.57 -23.19 -53.95
N SER A 33 -14.50 -22.85 -53.24
CA SER A 33 -13.42 -22.01 -53.79
C SER A 33 -12.23 -21.98 -52.83
N ILE A 34 -11.04 -22.27 -53.35
CA ILE A 34 -9.77 -22.17 -52.64
C ILE A 34 -9.51 -20.68 -52.36
N GLN A 35 -9.94 -20.21 -51.20
CA GLN A 35 -9.50 -18.95 -50.62
C GLN A 35 -9.20 -19.21 -49.15
N SER A 36 -7.91 -19.12 -48.84
CA SER A 36 -7.25 -19.35 -47.55
C SER A 36 -8.20 -19.26 -46.35
N ALA A 37 -8.59 -20.41 -45.79
CA ALA A 37 -9.33 -20.47 -44.54
C ALA A 37 -8.48 -19.79 -43.46
N SER A 38 -8.80 -18.53 -43.14
CA SER A 38 -8.15 -17.81 -42.06
C SER A 38 -8.46 -18.56 -40.77
N THR A 39 -7.42 -19.06 -40.09
CA THR A 39 -7.50 -19.72 -38.77
C THR A 39 -8.17 -18.83 -37.70
N TRP A 40 -8.43 -17.57 -38.03
CA TRP A 40 -8.89 -16.51 -37.15
C TRP A 40 -10.39 -16.25 -37.34
N SER A 41 -11.10 -16.05 -36.23
CA SER A 41 -12.52 -15.71 -36.23
C SER A 41 -12.74 -14.33 -36.87
N ASN A 42 -13.83 -14.17 -37.64
CA ASN A 42 -14.25 -12.87 -38.18
C ASN A 42 -14.53 -11.82 -37.10
N ALA A 43 -14.62 -12.22 -35.82
CA ALA A 43 -14.74 -11.34 -34.67
C ALA A 43 -13.40 -10.79 -34.14
N THR A 44 -12.26 -11.23 -34.69
CA THR A 44 -10.92 -10.77 -34.27
C THR A 44 -10.77 -9.23 -34.31
N PRO A 45 -11.27 -8.51 -35.33
CA PRO A 45 -11.19 -7.04 -35.34
C PRO A 45 -11.99 -6.39 -34.21
N VAL A 46 -13.15 -6.96 -33.84
CA VAL A 46 -13.99 -6.47 -32.75
C VAL A 46 -13.31 -6.67 -31.40
N PHE A 47 -12.73 -7.86 -31.19
CA PHE A 47 -11.93 -8.16 -30.01
C PHE A 47 -10.75 -7.19 -29.86
N ALA A 48 -9.98 -7.00 -30.94
CA ALA A 48 -8.82 -6.12 -30.95
C ALA A 48 -9.20 -4.66 -30.64
N THR A 49 -10.33 -4.19 -31.16
CA THR A 49 -10.85 -2.84 -30.90
C THR A 49 -11.23 -2.66 -29.44
N GLY A 50 -11.95 -3.63 -28.85
CA GLY A 50 -12.27 -3.63 -27.42
C GLY A 50 -11.02 -3.65 -26.54
N PHE A 51 -10.00 -4.39 -26.95
CA PHE A 51 -8.76 -4.54 -26.17
C PHE A 51 -7.95 -3.25 -26.16
N VAL A 52 -7.78 -2.62 -27.34
CA VAL A 52 -7.11 -1.31 -27.44
C VAL A 52 -7.88 -0.26 -26.65
N MET A 53 -9.22 -0.26 -26.72
CA MET A 53 -10.04 0.67 -25.95
C MET A 53 -9.89 0.47 -24.43
N ALA A 54 -9.85 -0.79 -23.97
CA ALA A 54 -9.61 -1.11 -22.56
C ALA A 54 -8.22 -0.62 -22.11
N LEU A 55 -7.20 -0.82 -22.95
CA LEU A 55 -5.83 -0.41 -22.65
C LEU A 55 -5.70 1.12 -22.55
N ILE A 56 -6.32 1.87 -23.48
CA ILE A 56 -6.42 3.33 -23.42
C ILE A 56 -7.17 3.78 -22.15
N GLY A 57 -8.27 3.11 -21.81
CA GLY A 57 -9.04 3.38 -20.59
C GLY A 57 -8.21 3.26 -19.31
N VAL A 58 -7.43 2.17 -19.18
CA VAL A 58 -6.52 1.97 -18.04
C VAL A 58 -5.45 3.05 -17.96
N ILE A 59 -4.83 3.39 -19.10
CA ILE A 59 -3.80 4.44 -19.16
C ILE A 59 -4.38 5.78 -18.72
N LEU A 60 -5.52 6.20 -19.26
CA LEU A 60 -6.19 7.44 -18.89
C LEU A 60 -6.63 7.46 -17.43
N TRP A 61 -7.12 6.34 -16.91
CA TRP A 61 -7.49 6.22 -15.50
C TRP A 61 -6.24 6.40 -14.60
N ARG A 62 -5.15 5.67 -14.88
CA ARG A 62 -3.88 5.79 -14.11
C ARG A 62 -3.26 7.17 -14.22
N MET A 63 -3.28 7.79 -15.40
CA MET A 63 -2.81 9.16 -15.59
C MET A 63 -3.67 10.17 -14.84
N GLY A 64 -4.99 9.98 -14.77
CA GLY A 64 -5.88 10.81 -13.97
C GLY A 64 -5.55 10.77 -12.48
N GLU A 65 -5.23 9.59 -11.94
CA GLU A 65 -4.80 9.45 -10.54
C GLU A 65 -3.44 10.10 -10.26
N ALA A 66 -2.50 9.99 -11.21
CA ALA A 66 -1.22 10.68 -11.13
C ALA A 66 -1.36 12.20 -11.26
N ALA A 67 -2.28 12.70 -12.10
CA ALA A 67 -2.53 14.12 -12.29
C ALA A 67 -3.18 14.78 -11.06
N HIS A 68 -4.08 14.07 -10.37
CA HIS A 68 -4.61 14.53 -9.08
C HIS A 68 -3.57 14.50 -7.95
N THR A 69 -2.51 13.69 -8.09
CA THR A 69 -1.36 13.72 -7.16
C THR A 69 -0.43 14.91 -7.46
N LYS A 70 -0.38 15.42 -8.70
CA LYS A 70 0.47 16.56 -9.10
C LYS A 70 -0.18 17.94 -8.96
N VAL A 71 -1.51 18.02 -8.85
CA VAL A 71 -2.25 19.30 -8.69
C VAL A 71 -2.98 19.35 -7.35
N THR A 72 -2.27 18.98 -6.29
CA THR A 72 -2.56 19.50 -4.96
C THR A 72 -1.28 20.14 -4.39
N PRO A 73 -0.81 21.28 -4.93
CA PRO A 73 -0.07 22.23 -4.11
C PRO A 73 -1.11 22.92 -3.22
N ASN A 74 -1.74 22.15 -2.32
CA ASN A 74 -2.50 22.70 -1.21
C ASN A 74 -1.71 22.44 0.07
N SER A 75 -0.43 22.85 0.01
CA SER A 75 0.37 23.33 1.13
C SER A 75 -0.15 24.68 1.66
N ASN A 76 -1.48 24.86 1.65
CA ASN A 76 -2.21 25.91 2.34
C ASN A 76 -2.80 25.39 3.66
N SER A 77 -2.24 24.34 4.22
CA SER A 77 -2.17 24.23 5.67
C SER A 77 -0.87 24.87 6.10
N SER A 78 -0.97 26.11 6.55
CA SER A 78 -0.09 26.67 7.58
C SER A 78 -0.25 25.91 8.92
N ASP A 79 -0.41 24.60 8.83
CA ASP A 79 -0.31 23.67 9.94
C ASP A 79 1.06 23.02 9.71
N VAL A 80 2.00 23.36 10.58
CA VAL A 80 3.39 22.88 10.55
C VAL A 80 3.36 21.41 10.96
N GLY A 81 2.74 20.58 10.13
CA GLY A 81 2.73 19.14 10.27
C GLY A 81 4.15 18.64 10.05
N LEU A 82 4.69 17.94 11.05
CA LEU A 82 6.00 17.33 10.97
C LEU A 82 6.07 16.43 9.73
N SER A 83 7.21 16.45 9.04
CA SER A 83 7.50 15.49 7.97
C SER A 83 7.30 14.07 8.50
N PRO A 84 6.81 13.09 7.71
CA PRO A 84 6.63 11.73 8.19
C PRO A 84 7.89 11.15 8.86
N LEU A 85 9.08 11.46 8.33
CA LEU A 85 10.34 11.06 8.95
C LEU A 85 10.61 11.77 10.29
N GLU A 86 10.19 13.02 10.43
CA GLU A 86 10.29 13.75 11.70
C GLU A 86 9.38 13.15 12.77
N HIS A 87 8.18 12.65 12.41
CA HIS A 87 7.36 11.87 13.35
C HIS A 87 8.12 10.64 13.86
N LEU A 88 8.84 9.95 12.97
CA LEU A 88 9.63 8.78 13.36
C LEU A 88 10.85 9.15 14.22
N TYR A 89 11.57 10.23 13.89
CA TYR A 89 12.63 10.76 14.75
C TYR A 89 12.11 11.21 16.12
N SER A 90 10.92 11.80 16.17
CA SER A 90 10.30 12.25 17.42
C SER A 90 9.97 11.10 18.37
N LEU A 91 9.82 9.87 17.86
CA LEU A 91 9.60 8.66 18.63
C LEU A 91 10.86 8.19 19.38
N ALA A 92 12.06 8.49 18.86
CA ALA A 92 13.30 7.91 19.38
C ALA A 92 13.57 8.24 20.85
N VAL A 93 13.31 9.49 21.25
CA VAL A 93 13.54 9.94 22.64
C VAL A 93 12.50 9.33 23.60
N PRO A 94 11.18 9.48 23.38
CA PRO A 94 10.16 8.86 24.22
C PRO A 94 10.30 7.35 24.33
N PHE A 95 10.61 6.67 23.22
CA PHE A 95 10.77 5.22 23.19
C PHE A 95 12.00 4.77 23.99
N SER A 96 13.14 5.46 23.86
CA SER A 96 14.34 5.18 24.65
C SER A 96 14.11 5.42 26.16
N GLN A 97 13.34 6.45 26.51
CA GLN A 97 12.94 6.72 27.90
C GLN A 97 12.03 5.61 28.45
N LEU A 98 11.04 5.18 27.67
CA LEU A 98 10.16 4.07 28.04
C LEU A 98 10.95 2.80 28.35
N VAL A 99 11.88 2.43 27.46
CA VAL A 99 12.73 1.23 27.65
C VAL A 99 13.57 1.34 28.93
N LYS A 100 14.13 2.51 29.22
CA LYS A 100 14.96 2.71 30.43
C LYS A 100 14.12 2.62 31.71
N ASN A 101 12.94 3.20 31.70
CA ASN A 101 12.07 3.30 32.87
C ASN A 101 11.15 2.08 33.04
N ALA A 102 11.13 1.16 32.07
CA ALA A 102 10.18 0.05 32.02
C ALA A 102 10.12 -0.76 33.32
N HIS A 103 11.27 -0.98 33.99
CA HIS A 103 11.32 -1.77 35.22
C HIS A 103 10.63 -1.11 36.42
N GLU A 104 10.56 0.22 36.41
CA GLU A 104 9.95 1.04 37.47
C GLU A 104 8.43 1.18 37.27
N LEU A 105 7.95 0.97 36.04
CA LEU A 105 6.53 1.07 35.70
C LEU A 105 5.76 -0.18 36.13
N SER A 106 4.53 0.03 36.58
CA SER A 106 3.53 -1.03 36.67
C SER A 106 3.08 -1.49 35.27
N LEU A 107 2.44 -2.66 35.18
CA LEU A 107 1.95 -3.18 33.89
C LEU A 107 0.93 -2.26 33.22
N ASN A 108 0.04 -1.65 34.00
CA ASN A 108 -0.96 -0.73 33.49
C ASN A 108 -0.32 0.56 32.94
N GLU A 109 0.69 1.08 33.63
CA GLU A 109 1.44 2.27 33.18
C GLU A 109 2.26 1.95 31.93
N LEU A 110 2.94 0.80 31.90
CA LEU A 110 3.71 0.36 30.74
C LEU A 110 2.80 0.21 29.51
N GLN A 111 1.62 -0.41 29.66
CA GLN A 111 0.63 -0.53 28.59
C GLN A 111 0.17 0.84 28.09
N ALA A 112 -0.17 1.75 29.01
CA ALA A 112 -0.63 3.09 28.67
C ALA A 112 0.44 3.89 27.91
N GLU A 113 1.70 3.80 28.33
CA GLU A 113 2.81 4.46 27.64
C GLU A 113 3.08 3.87 26.25
N VAL A 114 3.07 2.53 26.10
CA VAL A 114 3.21 1.91 24.79
C VAL A 114 2.08 2.33 23.85
N GLN A 115 0.84 2.30 24.33
CA GLN A 115 -0.32 2.73 23.54
C GLN A 115 -0.20 4.19 23.11
N ARG A 116 0.23 5.06 24.02
CA ARG A 116 0.49 6.47 23.73
C ARG A 116 1.55 6.63 22.63
N LEU A 117 2.64 5.86 22.66
CA LEU A 117 3.67 5.90 21.61
C LEU A 117 3.13 5.46 20.24
N LEU A 118 2.34 4.39 20.21
CA LEU A 118 1.70 3.90 18.98
C LEU A 118 0.79 4.95 18.37
N GLU A 119 -0.11 5.54 19.17
CA GLU A 119 -1.10 6.51 18.70
C GLU A 119 -0.49 7.85 18.32
N GLN A 120 0.45 8.38 19.12
CA GLN A 120 0.98 9.74 18.92
C GLN A 120 2.07 9.81 17.85
N HIS A 121 2.81 8.73 17.62
CA HIS A 121 3.99 8.77 16.74
C HIS A 121 3.95 7.74 15.62
N LEU A 122 3.64 6.47 15.92
CA LEU A 122 3.76 5.40 14.92
C LEU A 122 2.61 5.41 13.91
N LEU A 123 1.37 5.57 14.38
CA LEU A 123 0.19 5.59 13.52
C LEU A 123 0.22 6.74 12.50
N PRO A 124 0.50 8.01 12.88
CA PRO A 124 0.64 9.11 11.92
C PRO A 124 1.70 8.85 10.84
N PHE A 125 2.80 8.18 11.19
CA PHE A 125 3.82 7.79 10.23
C PHE A 125 3.31 6.75 9.22
N VAL A 126 2.64 5.69 9.68
CA VAL A 126 2.12 4.61 8.83
C VAL A 126 1.01 5.11 7.88
N GLU A 127 0.20 6.07 8.33
CA GLU A 127 -0.82 6.73 7.50
C GLU A 127 -0.20 7.48 6.32
N GLN A 128 1.00 8.04 6.51
CA GLN A 128 1.75 8.79 5.51
C GLN A 128 2.71 7.92 4.66
N ARG A 129 2.52 6.59 4.63
CA ARG A 129 3.40 5.64 3.91
C ARG A 129 3.71 6.00 2.44
N ARG A 130 2.74 6.60 1.73
CA ARG A 130 2.93 6.99 0.33
C ARG A 130 3.91 8.14 0.21
N GLU A 131 3.85 9.09 1.14
CA GLU A 131 4.75 10.23 1.21
C GLU A 131 6.17 9.78 1.57
N VAL A 132 6.30 8.84 2.52
CA VAL A 132 7.57 8.18 2.83
C VAL A 132 8.18 7.56 1.58
N MET A 133 7.44 6.74 0.83
CA MET A 133 7.93 6.13 -0.41
C MET A 133 8.33 7.18 -1.47
N ASN A 134 7.63 8.31 -1.54
CA ASN A 134 7.98 9.40 -2.46
C ASN A 134 9.29 10.09 -2.06
N GLN A 135 9.54 10.27 -0.76
CA GLN A 135 10.70 10.99 -0.25
C GLN A 135 12.01 10.17 -0.33
N ILE A 136 11.98 8.91 0.09
CA ILE A 136 13.20 8.07 0.18
C ILE A 136 13.30 6.99 -0.90
N GLY A 137 12.30 6.93 -1.79
CA GLY A 137 12.23 5.96 -2.88
C GLY A 137 11.51 4.66 -2.49
N MET A 138 11.02 3.94 -3.49
CA MET A 138 10.15 2.77 -3.28
C MET A 138 10.83 1.62 -2.52
N GLU A 139 12.08 1.31 -2.86
CA GLU A 139 12.83 0.20 -2.24
C GLU A 139 13.13 0.49 -0.76
N ARG A 140 13.75 1.65 -0.47
CA ARG A 140 14.06 2.06 0.90
C ARG A 140 12.78 2.29 1.72
N GLY A 141 11.77 2.91 1.13
CA GLY A 141 10.46 3.10 1.76
C GLY A 141 9.79 1.78 2.12
N ALA A 142 9.87 0.76 1.27
CA ALA A 142 9.34 -0.57 1.58
C ALA A 142 10.09 -1.22 2.74
N ASN A 143 11.43 -1.19 2.74
CA ASN A 143 12.23 -1.73 3.84
C ASN A 143 11.92 -1.03 5.17
N LEU A 144 11.82 0.31 5.15
CA LEU A 144 11.46 1.10 6.34
C LEU A 144 10.07 0.72 6.88
N LEU A 145 9.07 0.55 6.01
CA LEU A 145 7.72 0.17 6.42
C LEU A 145 7.65 -1.26 6.95
N ILE A 146 8.45 -2.19 6.41
CA ILE A 146 8.55 -3.56 6.92
C ILE A 146 9.13 -3.55 8.34
N ALA A 147 10.24 -2.84 8.56
CA ALA A 147 10.84 -2.69 9.88
C ALA A 147 9.86 -2.02 10.87
N THR A 148 9.12 -1.01 10.40
CA THR A 148 8.09 -0.33 11.20
C THR A 148 6.98 -1.28 11.63
N ALA A 149 6.45 -2.10 10.71
CA ALA A 149 5.40 -3.07 11.01
C ALA A 149 5.87 -4.15 12.00
N TYR A 150 7.14 -4.53 11.95
CA TYR A 150 7.71 -5.45 12.93
C TYR A 150 7.80 -4.80 14.33
N CYS A 151 8.28 -3.56 14.42
CA CYS A 151 8.31 -2.79 15.66
C CYS A 151 6.89 -2.61 16.26
N GLU A 152 5.91 -2.23 15.43
CA GLU A 152 4.50 -2.12 15.80
C GLU A 152 3.98 -3.44 16.39
N ARG A 153 4.29 -4.57 15.76
CA ARG A 153 3.88 -5.90 16.23
C ARG A 153 4.45 -6.22 17.61
N MET A 154 5.72 -5.91 17.85
CA MET A 154 6.35 -6.15 19.15
C MET A 154 5.74 -5.25 20.23
N LEU A 155 5.47 -3.98 19.93
CA LEU A 155 4.76 -3.08 20.84
C LEU A 155 3.34 -3.56 21.18
N ASN A 156 2.58 -4.02 20.18
CA ASN A 156 1.27 -4.63 20.40
C ASN A 156 1.36 -5.89 21.29
N ARG A 157 2.44 -6.66 21.17
CA ARG A 157 2.70 -7.82 22.05
C ARG A 157 2.98 -7.39 23.49
N VAL A 158 3.70 -6.28 23.69
CA VAL A 158 3.87 -5.68 25.03
C VAL A 158 2.51 -5.34 25.63
N CYS A 159 1.63 -4.66 24.87
CA CYS A 159 0.28 -4.33 25.34
C CYS A 159 -0.53 -5.57 25.73
N SER A 160 -0.50 -6.63 24.92
CA SER A 160 -1.18 -7.89 25.22
C SER A 160 -0.63 -8.53 26.50
N ALA A 161 0.70 -8.64 26.62
CA ALA A 161 1.33 -9.24 27.79
C ALA A 161 1.06 -8.45 29.09
N CYS A 162 1.00 -7.11 29.00
CA CYS A 162 0.60 -6.27 30.13
C CYS A 162 -0.85 -6.51 30.54
N ALA A 163 -1.78 -6.58 29.58
CA ALA A 163 -3.19 -6.85 29.84
C ALA A 163 -3.41 -8.23 30.49
N ASP A 164 -2.60 -9.22 30.11
CA ASP A 164 -2.65 -10.58 30.66
C ASP A 164 -1.90 -10.74 32.00
N GLY A 165 -1.21 -9.69 32.48
CA GLY A 165 -0.44 -9.75 33.73
C GLY A 165 0.95 -10.40 33.60
N HIS A 166 1.43 -10.66 32.39
CA HIS A 166 2.70 -11.35 32.10
C HIS A 166 3.89 -10.38 32.04
N LYS A 167 4.38 -9.94 33.21
CA LYS A 167 5.48 -8.94 33.29
C LYS A 167 6.76 -9.34 32.54
N GLN A 168 7.17 -10.60 32.63
CA GLN A 168 8.41 -11.05 31.98
C GLN A 168 8.30 -11.03 30.45
N GLU A 169 7.15 -11.47 29.90
CA GLU A 169 6.90 -11.43 28.46
C GLU A 169 6.77 -10.00 27.94
N ALA A 170 6.14 -9.11 28.71
CA ALA A 170 6.06 -7.69 28.37
C ALA A 170 7.45 -7.05 28.26
N HIS A 171 8.35 -7.32 29.21
CA HIS A 171 9.73 -6.82 29.14
C HIS A 171 10.53 -7.43 28.00
N ALA A 172 10.43 -8.74 27.77
CA ALA A 172 11.12 -9.39 26.67
C ALA A 172 10.67 -8.80 25.31
N SER A 173 9.35 -8.68 25.11
CA SER A 173 8.78 -8.10 23.90
C SER A 173 9.17 -6.62 23.71
N LEU A 174 9.33 -5.87 24.81
CA LEU A 174 9.80 -4.48 24.75
C LEU A 174 11.27 -4.38 24.32
N LEU A 175 12.11 -5.33 24.72
CA LEU A 175 13.49 -5.42 24.25
C LEU A 175 13.56 -5.78 22.77
N ASP A 176 12.72 -6.71 22.31
CA ASP A 176 12.61 -7.05 20.88
C ASP A 176 12.13 -5.83 20.06
N ALA A 177 11.14 -5.09 20.58
CA ALA A 177 10.69 -3.83 19.99
C ALA A 177 11.86 -2.83 19.90
N LYS A 178 12.71 -2.76 20.92
CA LYS A 178 13.87 -1.85 20.94
C LYS A 178 14.91 -2.21 19.89
N GLU A 179 15.22 -3.49 19.75
CA GLU A 179 16.14 -3.94 18.71
C GLU A 179 15.62 -3.57 17.32
N SER A 180 14.34 -3.85 17.05
CA SER A 180 13.73 -3.49 15.78
C SER A 180 13.64 -1.98 15.53
N PHE A 181 13.45 -1.18 16.57
CA PHE A 181 13.45 0.26 16.46
C PHE A 181 14.86 0.79 16.13
N ASN A 182 15.92 0.19 16.68
CA ASN A 182 17.28 0.57 16.31
C ASN A 182 17.60 0.21 14.85
N GLU A 183 17.14 -0.95 14.38
CA GLU A 183 17.26 -1.33 12.96
C GLU A 183 16.52 -0.33 12.08
N LEU A 184 15.30 0.05 12.46
CA LEU A 184 14.51 1.06 11.79
C LEU A 184 15.26 2.40 11.67
N MET A 185 15.89 2.87 12.76
CA MET A 185 16.66 4.12 12.76
C MET A 185 17.94 4.06 11.93
N ASN A 186 18.50 2.86 11.69
CA ASN A 186 19.66 2.68 10.81
C ASN A 186 19.32 2.73 9.32
N LEU A 187 18.03 2.59 8.96
CA LEU A 187 17.55 2.66 7.58
C LEU A 187 17.28 4.09 7.08
N ILE A 188 17.30 5.06 7.99
CA ILE A 188 17.05 6.49 7.74
C ILE A 188 18.38 7.24 7.71
#